data_AF-A0A9E4PD45-F1
#
_entry.id   AF-A0A9E4PD45-F1
#
_cell.length_a   1.000
_cell.length_b   1.000
_cell.length_c   1.000
_cell.angle_alpha   90.00
_cell.angle_beta   90.00
_cell.angle_gamma   90.00
#
_symmetry.space_group_name_H-M   'P 1'
#
loop_
_entity.id
_entity.type
_entity.pdbx_description
1 polymer ?
#
loop_
_entity_poly.entity_id
_entity_poly.type
_entity_poly.pdbx_seq_one_letter_code
_entity_poly.pdbx_strand_id
1 'polypeptide(L)'
;MKHWNSVLGTLRTPARSLRRSERGVTGLETAIILIAFVVVASVFAFTVLSTGIFAAERGKETVFAGLAQARGSIELKGSVIANGVPDITLDNGDDIWDNPGANLTLSLETTDKKEGTGSAEIDVAAAFTTGLIGSQDIAPAVDLTSYDSISLWIKS
;
A
#
# COMPACT_ATOMS: atom_id res chain seq x y z
N MET A 1 14.59 82.81 70.71
CA MET A 1 14.01 82.15 69.53
C MET A 1 15.01 82.19 68.35
N LYS A 2 16.20 81.61 68.52
CA LYS A 2 17.27 81.56 67.52
C LYS A 2 17.91 80.19 67.60
N HIS A 3 17.46 79.23 66.81
CA HIS A 3 18.19 77.94 66.70
C HIS A 3 17.82 77.11 65.45
N TRP A 4 16.63 77.29 64.87
CA TRP A 4 16.15 76.34 63.86
C TRP A 4 16.74 76.44 62.45
N ASN A 5 17.47 77.50 62.10
CA ASN A 5 18.01 77.66 60.73
C ASN A 5 19.39 77.02 60.49
N SER A 6 20.00 76.35 61.47
CA SER A 6 21.34 75.78 61.30
C SER A 6 21.36 74.30 60.88
N VAL A 7 20.19 73.64 60.76
CA VAL A 7 20.11 72.19 60.49
C VAL A 7 19.80 71.87 59.02
N LEU A 8 19.36 72.86 58.21
CA LEU A 8 18.93 72.64 56.82
C LEU A 8 19.97 73.04 55.75
N GLY A 9 21.23 73.27 56.13
CA GLY A 9 22.24 73.89 55.26
C GLY A 9 23.29 72.99 54.62
N THR A 10 23.42 71.71 55.00
CA THR A 10 24.69 70.97 54.74
C THR A 10 24.60 69.65 53.98
N LEU A 11 23.48 69.31 53.35
CA LEU A 11 23.40 68.14 52.47
C LEU A 11 23.22 68.53 51.01
N ARG A 12 24.26 69.13 50.43
CA ARG A 12 24.43 69.23 48.97
C ARG A 12 25.56 68.29 48.55
N THR A 13 25.22 67.02 48.44
CA THR A 13 26.09 65.99 47.88
C THR A 13 26.37 66.32 46.41
N PRO A 14 27.64 66.42 45.96
CA PRO A 14 27.91 66.55 44.54
C PRO A 14 27.56 65.22 43.87
N ALA A 15 26.57 65.24 42.96
CA ALA A 15 26.33 64.15 42.03
C ALA A 15 27.60 63.96 41.20
N ARG A 16 28.45 63.03 41.63
CA ARG A 16 29.66 62.64 40.92
C ARG A 16 29.18 62.00 39.63
N SER A 17 29.35 62.73 38.53
CA SER A 17 29.20 62.22 37.18
C SER A 17 30.09 60.98 37.02
N LEU A 18 29.50 59.81 37.16
CA LEU A 18 30.05 58.56 36.66
C LEU A 18 29.93 58.64 35.14
N ARG A 19 30.95 59.24 34.53
CA ARG A 19 31.17 59.20 33.08
C ARG A 19 31.31 57.75 32.64
N ARG A 20 30.18 57.19 32.19
CA ARG A 20 30.02 56.43 30.95
C ARG A 20 31.28 55.71 30.44
N SER A 21 31.51 54.49 30.94
CA SER A 21 32.49 53.55 30.37
C SER A 21 31.88 52.18 30.01
N GLU A 22 30.58 52.13 29.72
CA GLU A 22 29.86 50.90 29.27
C GLU A 22 29.76 50.78 27.74
N ARG A 23 30.49 51.62 26.98
CA ARG A 23 30.33 51.71 25.52
C ARG A 23 31.03 50.58 24.74
N GLY A 24 31.80 49.72 25.40
CA GLY A 24 32.47 48.56 24.78
C GLY A 24 31.87 47.19 25.14
N VAL A 25 31.25 47.05 26.32
CA VAL A 25 30.75 45.76 26.84
C VAL A 25 29.48 45.31 26.11
N THR A 26 28.58 46.24 25.80
CA THR A 26 27.31 45.92 25.10
C THR A 26 27.47 45.56 23.63
N GLY A 27 28.57 45.98 22.98
CA GLY A 27 28.86 45.66 21.57
C GLY A 27 29.53 44.30 21.39
N LEU A 28 30.41 43.93 22.31
CA LEU A 28 31.10 42.63 22.26
C LEU A 28 30.15 41.48 22.64
N GLU A 29 29.27 41.70 23.62
CA GLU A 29 28.25 40.71 24.04
C GLU A 29 27.22 40.46 22.93
N THR A 30 26.75 41.52 22.27
CA THR A 30 25.89 41.38 21.09
C THR A 30 26.61 40.75 19.89
N ALA A 31 27.90 41.03 19.69
CA ALA A 31 28.67 40.41 18.61
C ALA A 31 28.75 38.88 18.74
N ILE A 32 28.94 38.35 19.95
CA ILE A 32 28.97 36.90 20.18
C ILE A 32 27.60 36.26 19.88
N ILE A 33 26.51 36.91 20.31
CA ILE A 33 25.15 36.47 20.01
C ILE A 33 24.89 36.47 18.50
N LEU A 34 25.35 37.50 17.78
CA LEU A 34 25.21 37.58 16.32
C LEU A 34 25.98 36.47 15.60
N ILE A 35 27.20 36.15 16.03
CA ILE A 35 27.96 35.03 15.47
C ILE A 35 27.22 33.71 15.70
N ALA A 36 26.75 33.47 16.94
CA ALA A 36 25.98 32.27 17.26
C ALA A 36 24.70 32.16 16.42
N PHE A 37 23.98 33.26 16.24
CA PHE A 37 22.76 33.30 15.42
C PHE A 37 23.03 32.98 13.95
N VAL A 38 24.08 33.57 13.36
CA VAL A 38 24.46 33.33 11.97
C VAL A 38 24.90 31.88 11.77
N VAL A 39 25.61 31.29 12.72
CA VAL A 39 26.02 29.88 12.65
C VAL A 39 24.81 28.94 12.72
N VAL A 40 23.85 29.19 13.62
CA VAL A 40 22.62 28.40 13.67
C VAL A 40 21.82 28.53 12.37
N ALA A 41 21.71 29.75 11.84
CA ALA A 41 21.03 29.99 10.57
C ALA A 41 21.72 29.30 9.39
N SER A 42 23.06 29.27 9.33
CA SER A 42 23.80 28.64 8.24
C SER A 42 23.71 27.12 8.26
N VAL A 43 23.80 26.50 9.44
CA VAL A 43 23.61 25.05 9.60
C VAL A 43 22.18 24.67 9.27
N PHE A 44 21.19 25.44 9.72
CA PHE A 44 19.79 25.22 9.38
C PHE A 44 19.57 25.30 7.86
N ALA A 45 20.06 26.36 7.20
CA ALA A 45 19.97 26.51 5.75
C ALA A 45 20.63 25.36 5.00
N PHE A 46 21.78 24.87 5.46
CA PHE A 46 22.47 23.72 4.87
C PHE A 46 21.62 22.44 4.97
N THR A 47 21.05 22.16 6.14
CA THR A 47 20.19 20.98 6.34
C THR A 47 18.92 21.04 5.48
N VAL A 48 18.26 22.20 5.41
CA VAL A 48 17.08 22.41 4.57
C VAL A 48 17.43 22.27 3.09
N LEU A 49 18.58 22.82 2.66
CA LEU A 49 19.01 22.69 1.27
C LEU A 49 19.34 21.23 0.91
N SER A 50 20.06 20.52 1.77
CA SER A 50 20.43 19.12 1.55
C SER A 50 19.20 18.21 1.47
N THR A 51 18.28 18.35 2.42
CA THR A 51 17.01 17.61 2.43
C THR A 51 16.10 17.99 1.27
N GLY A 52 16.06 19.28 0.91
CA GLY A 52 15.30 19.79 -0.23
C GLY A 52 15.80 19.26 -1.57
N ILE A 53 17.13 19.23 -1.79
CA ILE A 53 17.73 18.63 -3.00
C ILE A 53 17.40 17.14 -3.08
N PHE A 54 17.53 16.40 -1.98
CA PHE A 54 17.19 14.98 -1.95
C PHE A 54 15.71 14.72 -2.26
N ALA A 55 14.81 15.51 -1.67
CA ALA A 55 13.38 15.42 -1.94
C ALA A 55 13.05 15.74 -3.40
N ALA A 56 13.72 16.74 -3.99
CA ALA A 56 13.56 17.09 -5.39
C ALA A 56 14.06 15.98 -6.33
N GLU A 57 15.21 15.35 -6.03
CA GLU A 57 15.72 14.23 -6.82
C GLU A 57 14.78 13.02 -6.76
N ARG A 58 14.29 12.67 -5.57
CA ARG A 58 13.30 11.58 -5.38
C ARG A 58 11.97 11.88 -6.07
N GLY A 59 11.52 13.13 -6.02
CA GLY A 59 10.33 13.59 -6.75
C GLY A 59 10.51 13.43 -8.27
N LYS A 60 11.66 13.86 -8.81
CA LYS A 60 12.01 13.69 -10.23
C LYS A 60 11.97 12.22 -10.64
N GLU A 61 12.63 11.36 -9.88
CA GLU A 61 12.71 9.92 -10.16
C GLU A 61 11.33 9.25 -10.12
N THR A 62 10.49 9.60 -9.15
CA THR A 62 9.11 9.10 -9.04
C THR A 62 8.23 9.54 -10.21
N VAL A 63 8.36 10.80 -10.65
CA VAL A 63 7.62 11.31 -11.81
C VAL A 63 8.06 10.60 -13.09
N PHE A 64 9.36 10.37 -13.28
CA PHE A 64 9.85 9.62 -14.44
C PHE A 64 9.41 8.15 -14.42
N ALA A 65 9.48 7.48 -13.27
CA ALA A 65 9.01 6.11 -13.11
C ALA A 65 7.49 6.00 -13.35
N GLY A 66 6.71 6.92 -12.78
CA GLY A 66 5.27 7.01 -13.00
C GLY A 66 4.91 7.30 -14.46
N LEU A 67 5.68 8.17 -15.14
CA LEU A 67 5.52 8.41 -16.56
C LEU A 67 5.88 7.17 -17.39
N ALA A 68 6.96 6.46 -17.06
CA ALA A 68 7.35 5.23 -17.73
C ALA A 68 6.27 4.14 -17.55
N GLN A 69 5.71 4.01 -16.35
CA GLN A 69 4.62 3.10 -16.05
C GLN A 69 3.33 3.49 -16.79
N ALA A 70 2.96 4.77 -16.80
CA ALA A 70 1.78 5.26 -17.53
C ALA A 70 1.91 5.14 -19.05
N ARG A 71 3.14 5.25 -19.58
CA ARG A 71 3.44 5.04 -21.01
C ARG A 71 3.59 3.56 -21.37
N GLY A 72 3.68 2.67 -20.38
CA GLY A 72 3.81 1.23 -20.56
C GLY A 72 2.46 0.54 -20.59
N SER A 73 1.74 0.64 -21.71
CA SER A 73 0.74 -0.39 -22.03
C SER A 73 1.50 -1.59 -22.60
N ILE A 74 1.62 -2.66 -21.82
CA ILE A 74 2.05 -3.96 -22.34
C ILE A 74 0.80 -4.61 -22.94
N GLU A 75 0.68 -4.57 -24.26
CA GLU A 75 -0.31 -5.33 -25.00
C GLU A 75 0.38 -6.54 -25.61
N LEU A 76 -0.15 -7.74 -25.35
CA LEU A 76 0.27 -8.96 -26.02
C LEU A 76 0.00 -8.83 -27.52
N LYS A 77 1.04 -8.50 -28.30
CA LYS A 77 0.99 -8.51 -29.76
C LYS A 77 1.49 -9.85 -30.28
N GLY A 78 0.56 -10.72 -30.65
CA GLY A 78 0.83 -12.03 -31.23
C GLY A 78 0.30 -13.18 -30.38
N SER A 79 0.42 -14.40 -30.90
CA SER A 79 -0.01 -15.62 -30.20
C SER A 79 1.04 -16.06 -29.19
N VAL A 80 0.60 -16.41 -27.97
CA VAL A 80 1.45 -17.03 -26.96
C VAL A 80 1.66 -18.50 -27.36
N ILE A 81 2.90 -18.87 -27.71
CA ILE A 81 3.25 -20.26 -28.04
C ILE A 81 3.77 -20.94 -26.77
N ALA A 82 2.97 -21.84 -26.19
CA ALA A 82 3.42 -22.76 -25.15
C ALA A 82 3.92 -24.06 -25.81
N ASN A 83 5.18 -24.42 -25.61
CA ASN A 83 5.70 -25.72 -26.01
C ASN A 83 5.31 -26.76 -24.94
N GLY A 84 4.24 -27.51 -25.20
CA GLY A 84 3.90 -28.70 -24.43
C GLY A 84 4.93 -29.81 -24.65
N VAL A 85 5.33 -30.48 -23.57
CA VAL A 85 6.02 -31.78 -23.63
C VAL A 85 5.08 -32.79 -24.32
N PRO A 86 5.59 -33.67 -25.21
CA PRO A 86 4.74 -34.63 -25.92
C PRO A 86 4.04 -35.57 -24.95
N ASP A 87 2.72 -35.62 -25.11
CA ASP A 87 1.74 -36.58 -24.61
C ASP A 87 2.22 -37.50 -23.48
N ILE A 88 2.09 -37.01 -22.24
CA ILE A 88 1.62 -37.92 -21.20
C ILE A 88 0.17 -38.19 -21.58
N THR A 89 -0.16 -39.39 -22.07
CA THR A 89 -1.55 -39.82 -22.18
C THR A 89 -2.16 -39.77 -20.79
N LEU A 90 -2.82 -38.65 -20.49
CA LEU A 90 -3.65 -38.51 -19.32
C LEU A 90 -4.86 -39.39 -19.59
N ASP A 91 -5.01 -40.41 -18.76
CA ASP A 91 -6.20 -41.25 -18.67
C ASP A 91 -7.47 -40.39 -18.82
N ASN A 92 -8.32 -40.75 -19.78
CA ASN A 92 -9.56 -40.05 -20.10
C ASN A 92 -10.61 -40.16 -18.98
N GLY A 93 -10.34 -40.91 -17.90
CA GLY A 93 -11.19 -40.97 -16.70
C GLY A 93 -12.57 -41.56 -16.96
N ASP A 94 -12.74 -42.20 -18.12
CA ASP A 94 -14.02 -42.69 -18.63
C ASP A 94 -14.42 -44.05 -18.02
N ASP A 95 -13.46 -44.77 -17.43
CA ASP A 95 -13.70 -46.10 -16.84
C ASP A 95 -14.65 -46.06 -15.62
N ILE A 96 -14.86 -44.89 -15.00
CA ILE A 96 -15.82 -44.69 -13.89
C ILE A 96 -17.14 -44.07 -14.40
N TRP A 97 -17.12 -43.35 -15.52
CA TRP A 97 -18.29 -42.67 -16.08
C TRP A 97 -19.16 -43.59 -16.96
N ASP A 98 -18.59 -44.64 -17.56
CA ASP A 98 -19.34 -45.66 -18.30
C ASP A 98 -19.91 -46.78 -17.40
N ASN A 99 -19.49 -46.84 -16.12
CA ASN A 99 -20.04 -47.78 -15.14
C ASN A 99 -20.04 -47.20 -13.71
N PRO A 100 -20.91 -46.22 -13.40
CA PRO A 100 -20.97 -45.52 -12.10
C PRO A 100 -21.38 -46.40 -10.90
N GLY A 101 -21.46 -47.72 -11.07
CA GLY A 101 -21.97 -48.65 -10.06
C GLY A 101 -23.49 -48.51 -9.86
N ALA A 102 -24.09 -49.46 -9.14
CA ALA A 102 -25.55 -49.64 -9.07
C ALA A 102 -26.36 -48.48 -8.46
N ASN A 103 -25.72 -47.43 -7.93
CA ASN A 103 -26.36 -46.44 -7.08
C ASN A 103 -26.44 -45.03 -7.67
N LEU A 104 -25.85 -44.79 -8.85
CA LEU A 104 -25.88 -43.51 -9.53
C LEU A 104 -26.19 -43.72 -11.01
N THR A 105 -27.20 -43.02 -11.52
CA THR A 105 -27.48 -42.96 -12.96
C THR A 105 -27.23 -41.54 -13.43
N LEU A 106 -26.28 -41.38 -14.34
CA LEU A 106 -26.00 -40.11 -15.01
C LEU A 106 -26.74 -40.11 -16.34
N SER A 107 -27.51 -39.06 -16.61
CA SER A 107 -28.28 -38.94 -17.86
C SER A 107 -28.24 -37.51 -18.37
N LEU A 108 -28.25 -37.36 -19.70
CA LEU A 108 -28.33 -36.05 -20.35
C LEU A 108 -29.80 -35.70 -20.58
N GLU A 109 -30.30 -34.69 -19.89
CA GLU A 109 -31.67 -34.20 -20.05
C GLU A 109 -31.72 -33.08 -21.09
N THR A 110 -32.58 -33.23 -22.09
CA THR A 110 -32.69 -32.31 -23.24
C THR A 110 -34.06 -31.63 -23.34
N THR A 111 -35.04 -32.11 -22.58
CA THR A 111 -36.44 -31.66 -22.54
C THR A 111 -36.68 -30.67 -21.40
N ASP A 112 -36.25 -31.01 -20.17
CA ASP A 112 -36.40 -30.17 -18.95
C ASP A 112 -35.08 -29.51 -18.50
N LYS A 113 -34.24 -29.19 -19.48
CA LYS A 113 -32.92 -28.59 -19.27
C LYS A 113 -32.98 -27.21 -18.59
N LYS A 114 -31.93 -26.90 -17.83
CA LYS A 114 -31.77 -25.59 -17.17
C LYS A 114 -31.21 -24.53 -18.12
N GLU A 115 -30.12 -24.84 -18.84
CA GLU A 115 -29.48 -23.92 -19.79
C GLU A 115 -28.82 -24.69 -20.96
N GLY A 116 -28.65 -24.04 -22.12
CA GLY A 116 -27.92 -24.60 -23.27
C GLY A 116 -28.64 -25.72 -24.04
N THR A 117 -27.89 -26.65 -24.64
CA THR A 117 -28.43 -27.75 -25.48
C THR A 117 -28.95 -28.94 -24.65
N GLY A 118 -28.54 -29.05 -23.38
CA GLY A 118 -28.96 -30.07 -22.43
C GLY A 118 -28.38 -29.80 -21.04
N SER A 119 -28.87 -30.51 -20.03
CA SER A 119 -28.35 -30.48 -18.65
C SER A 119 -27.94 -31.89 -18.21
N ALA A 120 -26.80 -32.01 -17.54
CA ALA A 120 -26.41 -33.27 -16.94
C ALA A 120 -27.24 -33.50 -15.66
N GLU A 121 -27.97 -34.61 -15.61
CA GLU A 121 -28.70 -35.07 -14.43
C GLU A 121 -27.94 -36.21 -13.75
N ILE A 122 -27.99 -36.19 -12.42
CA ILE A 122 -27.38 -37.21 -11.57
C ILE A 122 -28.48 -37.73 -10.65
N ASP A 123 -28.97 -38.94 -10.93
CA ASP A 123 -29.96 -39.62 -10.10
C ASP A 123 -29.28 -40.51 -9.06
N VAL A 124 -29.61 -40.27 -7.79
CA VAL A 124 -29.17 -41.13 -6.68
C VAL A 124 -30.21 -42.22 -6.45
N ALA A 125 -29.80 -43.48 -6.46
CA ALA A 125 -30.71 -44.61 -6.25
C ALA A 125 -31.35 -44.56 -4.86
N ALA A 126 -32.66 -44.82 -4.79
CA ALA A 126 -33.49 -44.71 -3.58
C ALA A 126 -33.04 -45.59 -2.39
N ALA A 127 -32.15 -46.56 -2.60
CA ALA A 127 -31.60 -47.43 -1.55
C ALA A 127 -30.42 -46.81 -0.77
N PHE A 128 -29.97 -45.60 -1.13
CA PHE A 128 -28.82 -44.96 -0.49
C PHE A 128 -29.17 -44.48 0.93
N THR A 129 -28.56 -45.10 1.94
CA THR A 129 -28.93 -44.89 3.35
C THR A 129 -27.97 -43.97 4.11
N THR A 130 -26.64 -44.04 3.91
CA THR A 130 -25.62 -43.03 4.32
C THR A 130 -24.25 -43.35 3.70
N GLY A 131 -23.47 -42.34 3.27
CA GLY A 131 -22.09 -42.51 2.80
C GLY A 131 -21.61 -41.39 1.85
N LEU A 132 -20.32 -41.39 1.49
CA LEU A 132 -19.79 -40.53 0.41
C LEU A 132 -20.23 -41.11 -0.93
N ILE A 133 -21.08 -40.38 -1.66
CA ILE A 133 -21.66 -40.81 -2.95
C ILE A 133 -20.61 -40.73 -4.07
N GLY A 134 -19.55 -39.95 -3.88
CA GLY A 134 -18.41 -39.80 -4.77
C GLY A 134 -17.81 -38.41 -4.60
N SER A 135 -16.49 -38.29 -4.68
CA SER A 135 -15.80 -37.00 -4.80
C SER A 135 -14.71 -37.15 -5.84
N GLN A 136 -14.79 -36.37 -6.91
CA GLN A 136 -13.74 -36.26 -7.91
C GLN A 136 -13.09 -34.90 -7.72
N ASP A 137 -11.80 -34.89 -7.37
CA ASP A 137 -11.03 -33.65 -7.37
C ASP A 137 -10.91 -33.15 -8.81
N ILE A 138 -11.20 -31.86 -9.02
CA ILE A 138 -10.99 -31.21 -10.31
C ILE A 138 -9.47 -31.05 -10.49
N ALA A 139 -8.79 -32.02 -11.12
CA ALA A 139 -7.39 -31.89 -11.48
C ALA A 139 -6.94 -32.71 -12.72
N PRO A 140 -5.97 -32.19 -13.50
CA PRO A 140 -5.35 -30.87 -13.38
C PRO A 140 -6.00 -29.84 -14.31
N ALA A 141 -6.23 -28.64 -13.77
CA ALA A 141 -6.60 -27.40 -14.45
C ALA A 141 -7.75 -27.51 -15.48
N VAL A 142 -9.00 -27.51 -14.97
CA VAL A 142 -10.13 -27.10 -15.80
C VAL A 142 -10.00 -25.59 -16.01
N ASP A 143 -9.70 -25.19 -17.25
CA ASP A 143 -9.63 -23.79 -17.64
C ASP A 143 -11.04 -23.18 -17.65
N LEU A 144 -11.32 -22.38 -16.63
CA LEU A 144 -12.58 -21.69 -16.44
C LEU A 144 -12.51 -20.20 -16.87
N THR A 145 -11.42 -19.78 -17.49
CA THR A 145 -11.14 -18.35 -17.75
C THR A 145 -12.13 -17.68 -18.70
N SER A 146 -12.91 -18.44 -19.46
CA SER A 146 -13.96 -17.94 -20.36
C SER A 146 -15.37 -17.94 -19.74
N TYR A 147 -15.54 -18.43 -18.51
CA TYR A 147 -16.83 -18.54 -17.84
C TYR A 147 -16.93 -17.53 -16.68
N ASP A 148 -17.87 -16.60 -16.78
CA ASP A 148 -18.09 -15.57 -15.74
C ASP A 148 -18.86 -16.09 -14.51
N SER A 149 -19.52 -17.26 -14.61
CA SER A 149 -20.26 -17.85 -13.49
C SER A 149 -20.42 -19.36 -13.61
N ILE A 150 -20.40 -20.05 -12.46
CA ILE A 150 -20.76 -21.47 -12.31
C ILE A 150 -21.97 -21.53 -11.37
N SER A 151 -23.08 -22.06 -11.87
CA SER A 151 -24.30 -22.23 -11.08
C SER A 151 -24.59 -23.72 -10.89
N LEU A 152 -24.70 -24.14 -9.63
CA LEU A 152 -25.06 -25.50 -9.24
C LEU A 152 -26.48 -25.48 -8.69
N TRP A 153 -27.31 -26.45 -9.09
CA TRP A 153 -28.69 -26.51 -8.65
C TRP A 153 -28.99 -27.90 -8.11
N ILE A 154 -29.61 -27.95 -6.93
CA ILE A 154 -30.14 -29.18 -6.36
C ILE A 154 -31.65 -29.12 -6.56
N LYS A 155 -32.20 -30.06 -7.33
CA LYS A 155 -33.65 -30.26 -7.45
C LYS A 155 -34.07 -31.17 -6.30
N SER A 156 -34.90 -30.65 -5.39
CA SER A 156 -35.59 -31.47 -4.38
C SER A 156 -36.79 -32.16 -4.99
#